data_AF-A0A8C9CHT6-F1
#
_entry.id   AF-A0A8C9CHT6-F1
#
_cell.length_a   1.000
_cell.length_b   1.000
_cell.length_c   1.000
_cell.angle_alpha   90.00
_cell.angle_beta   90.00
_cell.angle_gamma   90.00
#
_symmetry.space_group_name_H-M   'P 1'
#
loop_
_entity.id
_entity.type
_entity.pdbx_description
1 polymer ?
#
loop_
_entity_poly.entity_id
_entity_poly.type
_entity_poly.pdbx_seq_one_letter_code
_entity_poly.pdbx_strand_id
1 'polypeptide(L)'
;MGRLRNAKIHVERAIKQKKIFMIQGCYPVIRWLLRRRGWVEKKLVHHLGTTLPPPHKDLGDSDTTEDEDEDEDEAFRLPQLFDFDDLLEFDDLHGTHALMSRMVRNEIPYFIWTTRRNMLDCRFLSKDQMINHYARAGSFTTKVGLCLNLRNLPWFDEADADSFFPRCYRLGAEDDKKAFIGKEMPAPCLDPQAER
;
A
#
# COMPACT_ATOMS: atom_id res chain seq x y z
N MET A 1 18.50 5.17 -39.58
CA MET A 1 17.21 5.92 -39.59
C MET A 1 16.08 5.34 -38.69
N GLY A 2 16.22 4.16 -38.04
CA GLY A 2 15.05 3.43 -37.49
C GLY A 2 14.62 3.69 -36.04
N ARG A 3 15.56 3.81 -35.09
CA ARG A 3 15.24 3.70 -33.64
C ARG A 3 14.45 4.88 -33.06
N LEU A 4 14.92 6.11 -33.25
CA LEU A 4 14.26 7.32 -32.71
C LEU A 4 12.85 7.49 -33.27
N ARG A 5 12.68 7.22 -34.57
CA ARG A 5 11.38 7.27 -35.25
C ARG A 5 10.42 6.23 -34.68
N ASN A 6 10.87 4.99 -34.48
CA ASN A 6 10.05 3.94 -33.89
C ASN A 6 9.68 4.24 -32.43
N ALA A 7 10.62 4.74 -31.62
CA ALA A 7 10.36 5.18 -30.26
C ALA A 7 9.32 6.31 -30.22
N LYS A 8 9.43 7.30 -31.12
CA LYS A 8 8.47 8.39 -31.25
C LYS A 8 7.06 7.88 -31.59
N ILE A 9 6.93 7.01 -32.59
CA ILE A 9 5.63 6.40 -32.96
C ILE A 9 5.03 5.61 -31.79
N HIS A 10 5.87 4.86 -31.07
CA HIS A 10 5.42 4.09 -29.91
C HIS A 10 4.91 5.00 -28.78
N VAL A 11 5.66 6.06 -28.47
CA VAL A 11 5.28 7.06 -27.45
C VAL A 11 4.00 7.81 -27.83
N GLU A 12 3.90 8.30 -29.07
CA GLU A 12 2.69 9.00 -29.54
C GLU A 12 1.44 8.10 -29.45
N ARG A 13 1.59 6.82 -29.80
CA ARG A 13 0.51 5.84 -29.64
C ARG A 13 0.17 5.62 -28.17
N ALA A 14 1.16 5.52 -27.29
CA ALA A 14 0.94 5.33 -25.86
C ALA A 14 0.24 6.54 -25.23
N ILE A 15 0.64 7.77 -25.58
CA ILE A 15 -0.03 9.01 -25.15
C ILE A 15 -1.49 9.00 -25.61
N LYS A 16 -1.74 8.76 -26.89
CA LYS A 16 -3.10 8.72 -27.47
C LYS A 16 -3.99 7.66 -26.81
N GLN A 17 -3.41 6.54 -26.39
CA GLN A 17 -4.13 5.42 -25.75
C GLN A 17 -4.14 5.51 -24.22
N LYS A 18 -3.61 6.58 -23.61
CA LYS A 18 -3.45 6.70 -22.15
C LYS A 18 -2.67 5.54 -21.52
N LYS A 19 -1.68 4.99 -22.26
CA LYS A 19 -0.83 3.87 -21.84
C LYS A 19 0.52 4.34 -21.31
N ILE A 20 0.49 5.24 -20.34
CA ILE A 20 1.69 5.72 -19.65
C ILE A 20 1.62 5.20 -18.23
N PHE A 21 2.68 4.56 -17.77
CA PHE A 21 2.74 4.03 -16.41
C PHE A 21 3.94 4.54 -15.63
N MET A 22 3.84 4.47 -14.31
CA MET A 22 4.91 4.81 -13.37
C MET A 22 5.03 3.66 -12.36
N ILE A 23 6.27 3.24 -12.08
CA ILE A 23 6.56 2.26 -11.03
C ILE A 23 7.58 2.87 -10.07
N GLN A 24 7.26 2.86 -8.78
CA GLN A 24 8.18 3.09 -7.69
C GLN A 24 8.41 1.76 -6.96
N GLY A 25 9.67 1.39 -6.76
CA GLY A 25 10.06 0.09 -6.19
C GLY A 25 10.47 -0.96 -7.22
N CYS A 26 10.92 -2.12 -6.72
CA CYS A 26 11.41 -3.22 -7.54
C CYS A 26 10.26 -4.12 -8.03
N TYR A 27 9.58 -3.70 -9.11
CA TYR A 27 8.52 -4.49 -9.76
C TYR A 27 8.81 -4.83 -11.23
N PRO A 28 9.90 -5.55 -11.51
CA PRO A 28 10.31 -5.85 -12.88
C PRO A 28 9.33 -6.71 -13.67
N VAL A 29 8.61 -7.65 -13.04
CA VAL A 29 7.57 -8.45 -13.72
C VAL A 29 6.44 -7.54 -14.23
N ILE A 30 5.96 -6.62 -13.38
CA ILE A 30 4.90 -5.66 -13.74
C ILE A 30 5.39 -4.75 -14.87
N ARG A 31 6.63 -4.24 -14.76
CA ARG A 31 7.27 -3.41 -15.79
C ARG A 31 7.31 -4.10 -17.15
N TRP A 32 7.82 -5.33 -17.19
CA TRP A 32 7.90 -6.12 -18.41
C TRP A 32 6.51 -6.40 -19.01
N LEU A 33 5.55 -6.80 -18.17
CA LEU A 33 4.17 -7.07 -18.56
C LEU A 33 3.48 -5.85 -19.18
N LEU A 34 3.70 -4.66 -18.62
CA LEU A 34 3.14 -3.40 -19.15
C LEU A 34 3.80 -3.01 -20.48
N ARG A 35 5.14 -3.09 -20.56
CA ARG A 35 5.89 -2.81 -21.80
C ARG A 35 5.44 -3.72 -22.96
N ARG A 36 5.25 -5.03 -22.72
CA ARG A 36 4.71 -5.97 -23.71
C ARG A 36 3.30 -5.61 -24.20
N ARG A 37 2.49 -4.93 -23.38
CA ARG A 37 1.14 -4.44 -23.72
C ARG A 37 1.16 -3.06 -24.41
N GLY A 38 2.35 -2.55 -24.73
CA GLY A 38 2.56 -1.26 -25.40
C GLY A 38 2.45 -0.06 -24.47
N TRP A 39 2.66 -0.25 -23.16
CA TRP A 39 2.75 0.86 -22.22
C TRP A 39 4.16 1.44 -22.15
N VAL A 40 4.25 2.74 -21.93
CA VAL A 40 5.51 3.47 -21.79
C VAL A 40 5.72 3.88 -20.34
N GLU A 41 6.89 3.56 -19.81
CA GLU A 41 7.28 3.92 -18.45
C GLU A 41 7.72 5.38 -18.39
N LYS A 42 7.07 6.16 -17.52
CA LYS A 42 7.59 7.42 -17.00
C LYS A 42 8.41 7.09 -15.76
N LYS A 43 9.74 7.02 -15.90
CA LYS A 43 10.65 6.85 -14.76
C LYS A 43 10.58 8.09 -13.87
N LEU A 44 10.56 7.86 -12.56
CA LEU A 44 10.76 8.93 -11.58
C LEU A 44 12.18 9.47 -11.77
N VAL A 45 12.32 10.80 -11.74
CA VAL A 45 13.65 11.40 -11.65
C VAL A 45 14.11 11.17 -10.22
N HIS A 46 14.99 10.19 -10.02
CA HIS A 46 15.75 10.09 -8.78
C HIS A 46 16.60 11.35 -8.70
N HIS A 47 16.18 12.31 -7.88
CA HIS A 47 17.06 13.36 -7.39
C HIS A 47 18.00 12.67 -6.40
N LEU A 48 19.03 12.01 -6.93
CA LEU A 48 20.13 11.51 -6.11
C LEU A 48 20.84 12.76 -5.55
N GLY A 49 20.51 13.16 -4.33
CA GLY A 49 21.17 14.25 -3.63
C GLY A 49 20.23 15.31 -3.03
N THR A 50 19.60 15.01 -1.90
CA THR A 50 19.46 15.97 -0.80
C THR A 50 19.50 15.17 0.48
N THR A 51 20.68 15.07 1.07
CA THR A 51 20.87 14.62 2.44
C THR A 51 20.12 15.61 3.33
N LEU A 52 18.87 15.30 3.70
CA LEU A 52 18.18 16.01 4.76
C LEU A 52 18.90 15.67 6.08
N PRO A 53 19.19 16.65 6.96
CA PRO A 53 19.71 16.34 8.29
C PRO A 53 18.68 15.53 9.09
N PRO A 54 19.12 14.67 10.02
CA PRO A 54 18.20 13.90 10.85
C PRO A 54 17.28 14.84 11.65
N PRO A 55 15.97 14.51 11.77
CA PRO A 55 15.06 15.32 12.55
C PRO A 55 15.43 15.28 14.04
N HIS A 56 15.62 16.46 14.61
CA HIS A 56 15.74 16.66 16.05
C HIS A 56 14.44 16.19 16.74
N LYS A 57 14.57 15.31 17.73
CA LYS A 57 13.48 14.93 18.64
C LYS A 57 13.15 16.13 19.54
N ASP A 58 11.99 16.75 19.32
CA ASP A 58 11.37 17.62 20.32
C ASP A 58 10.04 17.00 20.80
N LEU A 59 9.88 17.00 22.11
CA LEU A 59 8.79 16.41 22.88
C LEU A 59 7.50 17.24 22.71
N GLY A 60 6.41 16.60 22.27
CA GLY A 60 5.11 17.26 22.16
C GLY A 60 3.96 16.28 21.96
N ASP A 61 3.22 16.06 23.04
CA ASP A 61 2.02 15.23 23.17
C ASP A 61 0.90 15.61 22.18
N SER A 62 0.52 14.66 21.30
CA SER A 62 -0.76 14.67 20.57
C SER A 62 -1.08 13.25 20.09
N ASP A 63 -2.19 12.72 20.58
CA ASP A 63 -2.77 11.40 20.28
C ASP A 63 -3.26 11.33 18.82
N THR A 64 -2.33 11.07 17.91
CA THR A 64 -2.59 10.53 16.57
C THR A 64 -1.49 9.54 16.26
N THR A 65 -1.78 8.24 16.36
CA THR A 65 -0.85 7.19 15.92
C THR A 65 -0.76 7.23 14.40
N GLU A 66 0.13 8.07 13.88
CA GLU A 66 0.67 7.88 12.54
C GLU A 66 1.61 6.67 12.65
N ASP A 67 1.23 5.58 12.00
CA ASP A 67 2.08 4.40 11.84
C ASP A 67 3.34 4.86 11.09
N GLU A 68 4.42 5.10 11.84
CA GLU A 68 5.75 5.35 11.30
C GLU A 68 6.22 4.04 10.63
N ASP A 69 5.99 3.92 9.32
CA ASP A 69 6.59 2.89 8.46
C ASP A 69 8.12 3.14 8.35
N GLU A 70 8.86 2.96 9.45
CA GLU A 70 10.32 2.86 9.47
C GLU A 70 10.76 1.49 8.94
N ASP A 71 10.54 1.25 7.64
CA ASP A 71 11.22 0.17 6.95
C ASP A 71 12.45 0.74 6.24
N GLU A 72 13.64 0.35 6.69
CA GLU A 72 14.88 0.50 5.93
C GLU A 72 14.68 -0.13 4.53
N ASP A 73 15.20 0.52 3.48
CA ASP A 73 15.21 -0.01 2.11
C ASP A 73 16.11 -1.26 2.02
N GLU A 74 15.75 -2.33 2.70
CA GLU A 74 16.39 -3.64 2.57
C GLU A 74 16.12 -4.13 1.16
N ALA A 75 17.18 -4.15 0.35
CA ALA A 75 17.16 -4.64 -1.01
C ALA A 75 16.72 -6.12 -1.00
N PHE A 76 15.43 -6.36 -1.20
CA PHE A 76 14.79 -7.66 -1.29
C PHE A 76 15.60 -8.60 -2.22
N ARG A 77 16.35 -9.54 -1.62
CA ARG A 77 17.07 -10.61 -2.34
C ARG A 77 16.16 -11.85 -2.37
N LEU A 78 15.41 -12.01 -3.46
CA LEU A 78 14.49 -13.13 -3.67
C LEU A 78 15.26 -14.44 -3.94
N PRO A 79 14.82 -15.62 -3.43
CA PRO A 79 15.44 -16.91 -3.75
C PRO A 79 15.39 -17.29 -5.24
N GLN A 80 16.47 -17.92 -5.72
CA GLN A 80 16.90 -18.19 -7.09
C GLN A 80 16.01 -19.13 -7.95
N LEU A 81 14.69 -19.14 -7.79
CA LEU A 81 13.81 -20.07 -8.53
C LEU A 81 13.35 -19.57 -9.91
N PHE A 82 13.71 -18.34 -10.28
CA PHE A 82 13.60 -17.80 -11.63
C PHE A 82 14.85 -16.95 -11.90
N ASP A 83 15.55 -17.18 -13.02
CA ASP A 83 16.71 -16.39 -13.41
C ASP A 83 16.25 -14.99 -13.83
N PHE A 84 16.16 -14.13 -12.83
CA PHE A 84 15.58 -12.80 -12.93
C PHE A 84 16.57 -11.79 -13.55
N ASP A 85 17.86 -12.09 -13.49
CA ASP A 85 18.93 -11.31 -14.13
C ASP A 85 18.75 -11.29 -15.64
N ASP A 86 18.35 -12.41 -16.24
CA ASP A 86 18.04 -12.50 -17.66
C ASP A 86 16.83 -11.61 -18.04
N LEU A 87 15.86 -11.43 -17.15
CA LEU A 87 14.72 -10.52 -17.39
C LEU A 87 15.11 -9.03 -17.25
N LEU A 88 16.12 -8.71 -16.44
CA LEU A 88 16.62 -7.35 -16.21
C LEU A 88 17.61 -6.92 -17.30
N GLU A 89 18.47 -7.81 -17.78
CA GLU A 89 19.45 -7.53 -18.84
C GLU A 89 18.79 -7.35 -20.22
N PHE A 90 17.69 -8.04 -20.51
CA PHE A 90 16.95 -7.88 -21.77
C PHE A 90 16.17 -6.54 -21.87
N ASP A 91 15.90 -5.85 -20.76
CA ASP A 91 14.88 -4.78 -20.69
C ASP A 91 15.40 -3.36 -21.07
N ASP A 92 16.71 -3.13 -21.18
CA ASP A 92 17.24 -1.83 -21.66
C ASP A 92 18.58 -1.92 -22.41
N LEU A 93 18.92 -3.07 -23.00
CA LEU A 93 20.18 -3.33 -23.72
C LEU A 93 20.53 -2.28 -24.80
N HIS A 94 19.54 -1.51 -25.25
CA HIS A 94 19.73 -0.40 -26.20
C HIS A 94 19.47 1.00 -25.61
N GLY A 95 18.93 1.16 -24.39
CA GLY A 95 18.51 2.46 -23.84
C GLY A 95 17.19 2.98 -24.42
N THR A 96 16.43 2.14 -25.12
CA THR A 96 15.19 2.56 -25.81
C THR A 96 14.13 2.98 -24.81
N HIS A 97 14.03 2.28 -23.67
CA HIS A 97 13.07 2.62 -22.63
C HIS A 97 13.49 3.88 -21.87
N ALA A 98 14.79 4.08 -21.65
CA ALA A 98 15.31 5.35 -21.15
C ALA A 98 14.97 6.53 -22.08
N LEU A 99 15.12 6.34 -23.41
CA LEU A 99 14.74 7.36 -24.40
C LEU A 99 13.24 7.66 -24.36
N MET A 100 12.38 6.63 -24.41
CA MET A 100 10.92 6.82 -24.35
C MET A 100 10.47 7.48 -23.04
N SER A 101 11.09 7.13 -21.92
CA SER A 101 10.83 7.77 -20.62
C SER A 101 11.13 9.27 -20.64
N ARG A 102 12.18 9.72 -21.34
CA ARG A 102 12.46 11.15 -21.51
C ARG A 102 11.41 11.85 -22.37
N MET A 103 10.82 11.14 -23.34
CA MET A 103 9.78 11.70 -24.22
C MET A 103 8.43 11.87 -23.50
N VAL A 104 8.12 11.04 -22.51
CA VAL A 104 6.89 11.15 -21.69
C VAL A 104 7.08 11.86 -20.36
N ARG A 105 8.22 12.54 -20.13
CA ARG A 105 8.54 13.18 -18.84
C ARG A 105 7.48 14.19 -18.36
N ASN A 106 6.83 14.87 -19.30
CA ASN A 106 5.81 15.88 -19.05
C ASN A 106 4.37 15.34 -19.13
N GLU A 107 4.22 14.05 -19.44
CA GLU A 107 2.91 13.42 -19.52
C GLU A 107 2.49 12.89 -18.14
N ILE A 108 1.19 12.78 -17.90
CA ILE A 108 0.68 12.15 -16.68
C ILE A 108 0.68 10.62 -16.82
N PRO A 109 1.07 9.86 -15.78
CA PRO A 109 0.89 8.41 -15.77
C PRO A 109 -0.58 8.06 -15.48
N TYR A 110 -1.12 7.08 -16.19
CA TYR A 110 -2.48 6.57 -16.01
C TYR A 110 -2.52 5.26 -15.22
N PHE A 111 -1.39 4.58 -15.08
CA PHE A 111 -1.21 3.44 -14.20
C PHE A 111 -0.01 3.67 -13.29
N ILE A 112 -0.23 3.67 -11.99
CA ILE A 112 0.81 4.00 -11.02
C ILE A 112 0.91 2.84 -10.03
N TRP A 113 2.11 2.29 -9.91
CA TRP A 113 2.41 1.19 -9.00
C TRP A 113 3.48 1.61 -8.02
N THR A 114 3.19 1.56 -6.73
CA THR A 114 4.15 1.94 -5.68
C THR A 114 4.24 0.84 -4.62
N THR A 115 5.37 0.77 -3.91
CA THR A 115 5.51 -0.13 -2.75
C THR A 115 4.66 0.38 -1.60
N ARG A 116 4.84 1.66 -1.25
CA ARG A 116 4.14 2.29 -0.12
C ARG A 116 3.00 3.17 -0.61
N ARG A 117 1.97 3.27 0.23
CA ARG A 117 0.78 4.08 -0.05
C ARG A 117 1.04 5.58 0.10
N ASN A 118 1.84 5.99 1.09
CA ASN A 118 2.12 7.39 1.42
C ASN A 118 2.94 8.14 0.35
N MET A 119 3.40 7.46 -0.70
CA MET A 119 4.15 8.06 -1.80
C MET A 119 3.30 9.02 -2.64
N LEU A 120 1.98 8.85 -2.67
CA LEU A 120 1.07 9.64 -3.49
C LEU A 120 -0.24 9.89 -2.74
N ASP A 121 -0.66 11.14 -2.70
CA ASP A 121 -2.00 11.48 -2.23
C ASP A 121 -3.02 11.29 -3.38
N CYS A 122 -3.80 10.22 -3.25
CA CYS A 122 -4.79 9.82 -4.25
C CYS A 122 -5.90 10.86 -4.47
N ARG A 123 -6.06 11.84 -3.57
CA ARG A 123 -7.04 12.94 -3.72
C ARG A 123 -6.71 13.86 -4.90
N PHE A 124 -5.45 13.91 -5.32
CA PHE A 124 -5.02 14.71 -6.46
C PHE A 124 -5.03 13.94 -7.80
N LEU A 125 -5.43 12.66 -7.78
CA LEU A 125 -5.52 11.86 -9.00
C LEU A 125 -6.80 12.14 -9.75
N SER A 126 -6.70 12.10 -11.08
CA SER A 126 -7.86 12.12 -11.97
C SER A 126 -8.58 10.77 -11.94
N LYS A 127 -9.88 10.77 -12.25
CA LYS A 127 -10.75 9.57 -12.20
C LYS A 127 -10.30 8.42 -13.11
N ASP A 128 -9.51 8.73 -14.14
CA ASP A 128 -8.98 7.79 -15.12
C ASP A 128 -7.55 7.33 -14.82
N GLN A 129 -6.95 7.77 -13.70
CA GLN A 129 -5.68 7.25 -13.21
C GLN A 129 -5.93 6.09 -12.24
N MET A 130 -5.17 5.02 -12.42
CA MET A 130 -5.26 3.81 -11.61
C MET A 130 -4.04 3.70 -10.69
N ILE A 131 -4.27 3.36 -9.42
CA ILE A 131 -3.24 3.07 -8.41
C ILE A 131 -3.47 1.70 -7.80
N ASN A 132 -2.39 1.06 -7.32
CA ASN A 132 -2.45 -0.24 -6.65
C ASN A 132 -2.79 -0.16 -5.15
N HIS A 133 -3.15 1.02 -4.63
CA HIS A 133 -3.47 1.25 -3.22
C HIS A 133 -4.83 1.94 -3.08
N TYR A 134 -5.66 1.44 -2.17
CA TYR A 134 -6.85 2.18 -1.73
C TYR A 134 -6.48 3.24 -0.69
N ALA A 135 -7.20 4.35 -0.66
CA ALA A 135 -7.21 5.23 0.51
C ALA A 135 -7.86 4.46 1.66
N ARG A 136 -7.28 4.28 2.84
CA ARG A 136 -7.84 3.51 3.98
C ARG A 136 -7.80 1.98 3.81
N ALA A 137 -6.70 1.39 4.24
CA ALA A 137 -6.59 -0.05 4.53
C ALA A 137 -6.61 -0.37 6.05
N GLY A 138 -6.27 0.61 6.89
CA GLY A 138 -5.99 0.43 8.33
C GLY A 138 -7.11 -0.17 9.19
N SER A 139 -8.36 -0.14 8.71
CA SER A 139 -9.49 -0.72 9.46
C SER A 139 -9.39 -2.24 9.61
N PHE A 140 -8.77 -2.96 8.68
CA PHE A 140 -8.66 -4.43 8.73
C PHE A 140 -7.20 -4.92 8.64
N THR A 141 -6.25 -4.05 8.27
CA THR A 141 -4.81 -4.38 8.27
C THR A 141 -4.14 -4.15 9.62
N THR A 142 -4.87 -3.69 10.64
CA THR A 142 -4.38 -3.56 12.01
C THR A 142 -5.03 -4.60 12.91
N LYS A 143 -4.30 -5.05 13.94
CA LYS A 143 -4.85 -6.01 14.92
C LYS A 143 -6.08 -5.46 15.64
N VAL A 144 -6.02 -4.19 16.05
CA VAL A 144 -7.12 -3.51 16.74
C VAL A 144 -8.33 -3.30 15.82
N GLY A 145 -8.09 -2.87 14.58
CA GLY A 145 -9.16 -2.66 13.60
C GLY A 145 -9.88 -3.97 13.26
N LEU A 146 -9.12 -5.04 12.98
CA LEU A 146 -9.69 -6.35 12.68
C LEU A 146 -10.49 -6.92 13.86
N CYS A 147 -9.96 -6.80 15.09
CA CYS A 147 -10.65 -7.18 16.32
C CYS A 147 -12.01 -6.47 16.46
N LEU A 148 -12.07 -5.17 16.21
CA LEU A 148 -13.30 -4.40 16.32
C LEU A 148 -14.29 -4.69 15.17
N ASN A 149 -13.80 -4.87 13.95
CA ASN A 149 -14.65 -5.14 12.80
C ASN A 149 -15.36 -6.50 12.91
N LEU A 150 -14.65 -7.55 13.35
CA LEU A 150 -15.23 -8.89 13.43
C LEU A 150 -16.27 -9.03 14.54
N ARG A 151 -16.25 -8.19 15.57
CA ARG A 151 -17.34 -8.10 16.56
C ARG A 151 -18.66 -7.63 15.96
N ASN A 152 -18.57 -6.85 14.88
CA ASN A 152 -19.73 -6.35 14.15
C ASN A 152 -20.09 -7.25 12.96
N LEU A 153 -19.43 -8.40 12.79
CA LEU A 153 -19.73 -9.35 11.71
C LEU A 153 -21.20 -9.75 11.63
N PRO A 154 -21.95 -9.94 12.75
CA PRO A 154 -23.38 -10.27 12.71
C PRO A 154 -24.27 -9.24 11.99
N TRP A 155 -23.77 -8.02 11.73
CA TRP A 155 -24.49 -7.03 10.93
C TRP A 155 -24.35 -7.25 9.42
N PHE A 156 -23.42 -8.09 8.99
CA PHE A 156 -23.06 -8.31 7.59
C PHE A 156 -23.21 -9.77 7.15
N ASP A 157 -22.99 -10.72 8.05
CA ASP A 157 -23.01 -12.16 7.77
C ASP A 157 -23.43 -12.97 9.01
N GLU A 158 -24.00 -14.16 8.81
CA GLU A 158 -24.43 -15.07 9.89
C GLU A 158 -23.29 -15.93 10.45
N ALA A 159 -22.12 -15.94 9.81
CA ALA A 159 -20.97 -16.70 10.25
C ALA A 159 -20.50 -16.28 11.66
N ASP A 160 -20.19 -17.27 12.49
CA ASP A 160 -19.61 -17.04 13.81
C ASP A 160 -18.13 -16.65 13.67
N ALA A 161 -17.79 -15.43 14.05
CA ALA A 161 -16.42 -14.93 14.04
C ALA A 161 -15.48 -15.79 14.90
N ASP A 162 -15.96 -16.34 16.02
CA ASP A 162 -15.14 -17.14 16.94
C ASP A 162 -14.74 -18.51 16.35
N SER A 163 -15.37 -18.92 15.24
CA SER A 163 -15.03 -20.16 14.53
C SER A 163 -13.74 -20.05 13.69
N PHE A 164 -13.36 -18.85 13.27
CA PHE A 164 -12.20 -18.62 12.38
C PHE A 164 -11.26 -17.50 12.86
N PHE A 165 -11.66 -16.71 13.86
CA PHE A 165 -10.84 -15.65 14.45
C PHE A 165 -10.71 -15.86 15.96
N PRO A 166 -9.48 -16.01 16.49
CA PRO A 166 -9.29 -16.16 17.93
C PRO A 166 -9.82 -14.94 18.69
N ARG A 167 -10.59 -15.17 19.76
CA ARG A 167 -11.14 -14.10 20.61
C ARG A 167 -10.08 -13.05 20.93
N CYS A 168 -10.40 -11.80 20.65
CA CYS A 168 -9.47 -10.68 20.75
C CYS A 168 -10.09 -9.52 21.54
N TYR A 169 -9.27 -8.87 22.37
CA TYR A 169 -9.69 -7.77 23.25
C TYR A 169 -8.69 -6.62 23.21
N ARG A 170 -9.20 -5.38 23.25
CA ARG A 170 -8.40 -4.16 23.43
C ARG A 170 -8.20 -3.89 24.91
N LEU A 171 -7.10 -4.38 25.49
CA LEU A 171 -6.85 -4.27 26.93
C LEU A 171 -6.70 -2.83 27.45
N GLY A 172 -6.45 -1.86 26.57
CA GLY A 172 -6.47 -0.42 26.92
C GLY A 172 -7.88 0.14 27.16
N ALA A 173 -8.94 -0.57 26.75
CA ALA A 173 -10.32 -0.25 27.09
C ALA A 173 -10.74 -1.09 28.30
N GLU A 174 -11.23 -0.44 29.36
CA GLU A 174 -11.54 -1.11 30.63
C GLU A 174 -12.65 -2.16 30.51
N ASP A 175 -13.64 -1.93 29.65
CA ASP A 175 -14.72 -2.91 29.43
C ASP A 175 -14.20 -4.18 28.73
N ASP A 176 -13.34 -4.01 27.72
CA ASP A 176 -12.67 -5.12 27.03
C ASP A 176 -11.74 -5.89 27.97
N LYS A 177 -11.03 -5.18 28.86
CA LYS A 177 -10.16 -5.78 29.87
C LYS A 177 -10.96 -6.59 30.89
N LYS A 178 -12.12 -6.11 31.33
CA LYS A 178 -13.03 -6.87 32.20
C LYS A 178 -13.56 -8.12 31.49
N ALA A 179 -14.00 -7.98 30.24
CA ALA A 179 -14.47 -9.09 29.42
C ALA A 179 -13.38 -10.15 29.20
N PHE A 180 -12.13 -9.72 29.00
CA PHE A 180 -10.97 -10.62 28.90
C PHE A 180 -10.71 -11.41 30.19
N ILE A 181 -10.80 -10.75 31.36
CA ILE A 181 -10.57 -11.40 32.66
C ILE A 181 -11.72 -12.34 33.06
N GLY A 182 -12.90 -12.19 32.47
CA GLY A 182 -14.07 -13.03 32.75
C GLY A 182 -14.64 -12.84 34.15
N LYS A 183 -14.39 -11.69 34.81
CA LYS A 183 -15.04 -11.35 36.07
C LYS A 183 -16.48 -10.91 35.79
N GLU A 184 -17.40 -11.86 35.82
CA GLU A 184 -18.81 -11.56 36.09
C GLU A 184 -18.86 -10.74 37.38
N MET A 185 -19.37 -9.51 37.29
CA MET A 185 -19.80 -8.80 38.50
C MET A 185 -20.93 -9.66 39.09
N PRO A 186 -20.85 -10.12 40.35
CA PRO A 186 -21.97 -10.84 40.95
C PRO A 186 -23.19 -9.94 40.84
N ALA A 187 -24.29 -10.49 40.29
CA ALA A 187 -25.58 -9.84 40.29
C ALA A 187 -25.85 -9.32 41.72
N PRO A 188 -26.33 -8.07 41.91
CA PRO A 188 -26.65 -7.60 43.24
C PRO A 188 -27.62 -8.59 43.87
N CYS A 189 -27.22 -9.19 44.98
CA CYS A 189 -28.07 -10.07 45.76
C CYS A 189 -29.37 -9.30 46.07
N LEU A 190 -30.49 -9.74 45.51
CA LEU A 190 -31.79 -9.34 46.00
C LEU A 190 -31.92 -9.93 47.41
N ASP A 191 -31.82 -9.07 48.43
CA ASP A 191 -32.07 -9.47 49.82
C ASP A 191 -33.50 -10.03 49.95
N PRO A 192 -33.69 -11.29 50.39
CA PRO A 192 -35.03 -11.88 50.52
C PRO A 192 -35.80 -11.41 51.76
N GLN A 193 -35.41 -10.31 52.40
CA GLN A 193 -36.06 -9.82 53.63
C GLN A 193 -36.53 -8.37 53.47
N ALA A 194 -37.50 -8.18 52.58
CA ALA A 194 -38.39 -7.03 52.59
C ALA A 194 -39.86 -7.49 52.47
N GLU A 195 -40.23 -8.54 53.20
CA GLU A 195 -41.61 -8.79 53.58
C GLU A 195 -41.65 -9.16 55.07
N ARG A 196 -41.91 -8.15 55.89
CA ARG A 196 -42.65 -8.25 57.15
C ARG A 196 -43.07 -6.86 57.63
#